data_AF-A0A662GIR1-F1
#
_entry.id   AF-A0A662GIR1-F1
#
_cell.length_a   1.000
_cell.length_b   1.000
_cell.length_c   1.000
_cell.angle_alpha   90.00
_cell.angle_beta   90.00
_cell.angle_gamma   90.00
#
_symmetry.space_group_name_H-M   'P 1'
#
loop_
_entity.id
_entity.type
_entity.pdbx_description
1 polymer ?
#
loop_
_entity_poly.entity_id
_entity_poly.type
_entity_poly.pdbx_seq_one_letter_code
_entity_poly.pdbx_strand_id
1 'polypeptide(L)'
;MGGKIKTSIVVDRDLWEKFKAKIGVERGLRKLSEAIEDIIREDLGDILIASWLEDKLSGRKLPSVVKPIKPKVKTNAGVVLRELRDSRT
;
A
#
# COMPACT_ATOMS: atom_id res chain seq x y z
N MET A 1 3.83 -23.21 -10.44
CA MET A 1 3.83 -22.56 -11.76
C MET A 1 2.43 -22.14 -12.25
N GLY A 2 1.32 -22.50 -11.58
CA GLY A 2 -0.02 -22.04 -11.97
C GLY A 2 -0.33 -20.68 -11.35
N GLY A 3 -0.59 -19.66 -12.16
CA GLY A 3 -1.02 -18.34 -11.68
C GLY A 3 -0.50 -17.15 -12.50
N LYS A 4 0.53 -17.34 -13.34
CA LYS A 4 1.03 -16.28 -14.24
C LYS A 4 0.51 -16.49 -15.66
N ILE A 5 0.01 -15.41 -16.27
CA ILE A 5 -0.44 -15.38 -17.66
C ILE A 5 0.59 -14.59 -18.47
N LYS A 6 1.02 -15.14 -19.61
CA LYS A 6 1.88 -14.41 -20.55
C LYS A 6 0.98 -13.48 -21.37
N THR A 7 1.18 -12.18 -21.22
CA THR A 7 0.43 -11.15 -21.94
C THR A 7 1.37 -10.41 -22.88
N SER A 8 0.94 -10.20 -24.13
CA SER A 8 1.62 -9.30 -25.06
C SER A 8 0.86 -7.98 -25.07
N ILE A 9 1.59 -6.87 -24.89
CA ILE A 9 1.04 -5.51 -24.89
C ILE A 9 1.77 -4.69 -25.94
N VAL A 10 1.05 -3.78 -26.61
CA VAL A 10 1.63 -2.80 -27.51
C VAL A 10 1.83 -1.51 -26.72
N VAL A 11 3.07 -1.02 -26.68
CA VAL A 11 3.45 0.17 -25.91
C VAL A 11 4.27 1.08 -26.83
N ASP A 12 4.17 2.39 -26.60
CA ASP A 12 5.05 3.36 -27.25
C ASP A 12 6.53 2.99 -27.03
N ARG A 13 7.32 3.11 -28.10
CA ARG A 13 8.72 2.66 -28.11
C ARG A 13 9.56 3.47 -27.12
N ASP A 14 9.44 4.79 -27.14
CA ASP A 14 10.27 5.67 -26.32
C ASP A 14 9.92 5.55 -24.85
N LEU A 15 8.63 5.38 -24.54
CA LEU A 15 8.14 5.12 -23.20
C LEU A 15 8.66 3.79 -22.67
N TRP A 16 8.66 2.73 -23.49
CA TRP A 16 9.18 1.42 -23.11
C TRP A 16 10.69 1.44 -22.84
N GLU A 17 11.47 2.15 -23.67
CA GLU A 17 12.92 2.29 -23.44
C GLU A 17 13.23 3.06 -22.15
N LYS A 18 12.53 4.17 -21.90
CA LYS A 18 12.66 4.93 -20.63
C LYS A 18 12.29 4.07 -19.43
N PHE A 19 11.22 3.29 -19.53
CA PHE A 19 10.80 2.38 -18.49
C PHE A 19 11.85 1.31 -18.19
N LYS A 20 12.38 0.65 -19.23
CA LYS A 20 13.47 -0.33 -19.08
C LYS A 20 14.73 0.28 -18.47
N ALA A 21 15.09 1.51 -18.86
CA ALA A 21 16.25 2.19 -18.29
C ALA A 21 16.07 2.43 -16.79
N LYS A 22 14.91 2.95 -16.38
CA LYS A 22 14.58 3.17 -14.96
C LYS A 22 14.61 1.86 -14.15
N ILE A 23 13.91 0.83 -14.60
CA ILE A 23 13.86 -0.48 -13.90
C ILE A 23 15.20 -1.20 -13.94
N GLY A 24 15.93 -1.09 -15.06
CA GLY A 24 17.26 -1.68 -15.22
C GLY A 24 18.27 -1.15 -14.22
N VAL A 25 18.19 0.14 -13.88
CA VAL A 25 19.04 0.79 -12.87
C VAL A 25 18.61 0.41 -11.44
N GLU A 26 17.30 0.39 -11.16
CA GLU A 26 16.79 0.20 -9.78
C GLU A 26 16.73 -1.27 -9.34
N ARG A 27 16.40 -2.20 -10.25
CA ARG A 27 16.03 -3.59 -9.89
C ARG A 27 16.66 -4.67 -10.80
N GLY A 28 17.35 -4.26 -11.86
CA GLY A 28 17.92 -5.15 -12.87
C GLY A 28 16.89 -5.68 -13.88
N LEU A 29 17.32 -5.87 -15.15
CA LEU A 29 16.45 -6.20 -16.28
C LEU A 29 15.65 -7.51 -16.14
N ARG A 30 16.07 -8.42 -15.24
CA ARG A 30 15.36 -9.69 -14.96
C ARG A 30 14.01 -9.51 -14.26
N LYS A 31 13.68 -8.29 -13.82
CA LYS A 31 12.47 -7.97 -13.05
C LYS A 31 11.45 -7.11 -13.78
N LEU A 32 11.52 -6.99 -15.11
CA LEU A 32 10.56 -6.19 -15.89
C LEU A 32 9.11 -6.64 -15.70
N SER A 33 8.84 -7.94 -15.74
CA SER A 33 7.49 -8.46 -15.52
C SER A 33 7.00 -8.23 -14.09
N GLU A 34 7.89 -8.30 -13.09
CA GLU A 34 7.58 -7.99 -11.69
C GLU A 34 7.24 -6.50 -11.51
N ALA A 35 7.99 -5.60 -12.16
CA ALA A 35 7.73 -4.18 -12.15
C ALA A 35 6.38 -3.82 -12.80
N ILE A 36 6.02 -4.47 -13.91
CA ILE A 36 4.69 -4.31 -14.52
C ILE A 36 3.60 -4.85 -13.59
N GLU A 37 3.84 -6.01 -12.95
CA GLU A 37 2.90 -6.61 -12.00
C GLU A 37 2.65 -5.68 -10.80
N ASP A 38 3.70 -5.03 -10.27
CA ASP A 38 3.60 -4.05 -9.19
C ASP A 38 2.77 -2.82 -9.61
N ILE A 39 3.00 -2.27 -10.80
CA ILE A 39 2.24 -1.13 -11.33
C ILE A 39 0.77 -1.48 -11.50
N ILE A 40 0.46 -2.67 -12.03
CA ILE A 40 -0.92 -3.15 -12.16
C ILE A 40 -1.56 -3.29 -10.77
N ARG A 41 -0.81 -3.78 -9.77
CA ARG A 41 -1.31 -3.95 -8.41
C ARG A 41 -1.58 -2.60 -7.72
N GLU A 42 -0.73 -1.61 -7.96
CA GLU A 42 -0.90 -0.25 -7.45
C GLU A 42 -2.15 0.40 -8.05
N ASP A 43 -2.33 0.31 -9.37
CA ASP A 43 -3.50 0.86 -10.07
C ASP A 43 -4.82 0.20 -9.63
N LEU A 44 -4.80 -1.11 -9.37
CA LEU A 44 -5.96 -1.86 -8.87
C LEU A 44 -6.08 -1.87 -7.34
N GLY A 45 -5.27 -1.08 -6.62
CA GLY A 45 -5.18 -1.11 -5.16
C GLY A 45 -6.53 -0.91 -4.47
N ASP A 46 -7.31 0.08 -4.92
CA ASP A 46 -8.61 0.40 -4.34
C ASP A 46 -9.61 -0.75 -4.49
N ILE A 47 -9.64 -1.38 -5.67
CA ILE A 47 -10.52 -2.53 -5.95
C ILE A 47 -10.12 -3.73 -5.09
N LEU A 48 -8.82 -3.99 -4.98
CA LEU A 48 -8.29 -5.08 -4.17
C LEU A 48 -8.61 -4.88 -2.68
N ILE A 49 -8.47 -3.66 -2.18
CA ILE A 49 -8.80 -3.30 -0.80
C ILE A 49 -10.31 -3.41 -0.57
N ALA A 50 -11.14 -2.88 -1.47
CA ALA A 50 -12.59 -2.95 -1.36
C ALA A 50 -13.08 -4.39 -1.34
N SER A 51 -12.62 -5.22 -2.28
CA SER A 51 -12.95 -6.65 -2.33
C SER A 51 -12.50 -7.39 -1.07
N TRP A 52 -11.29 -7.12 -0.58
CA TRP A 52 -10.80 -7.73 0.67
C TRP A 52 -11.64 -7.31 1.89
N LEU A 53 -12.02 -6.03 1.96
CA LEU A 53 -12.90 -5.51 3.01
C LEU A 53 -14.28 -6.14 2.95
N GLU A 54 -14.87 -6.23 1.75
CA GLU A 54 -16.15 -6.91 1.54
C GLU A 54 -16.08 -8.37 1.99
N ASP A 55 -15.07 -9.13 1.61
CA ASP A 55 -14.90 -10.52 2.04
C ASP A 55 -14.77 -10.65 3.58
N LYS A 56 -14.02 -9.74 4.21
CA LYS A 56 -13.81 -9.76 5.67
C LYS A 56 -15.00 -9.25 6.48
N LEU A 57 -15.80 -8.36 5.90
CA LEU A 57 -16.92 -7.68 6.57
C LEU A 57 -18.28 -8.23 6.14
N SER A 58 -18.32 -9.11 5.15
CA SER A 58 -19.52 -9.85 4.74
C SER A 58 -20.15 -10.52 5.95
N GLY A 59 -21.36 -10.08 6.30
CA GLY A 59 -22.14 -10.58 7.44
C GLY A 59 -21.81 -9.94 8.80
N ARG A 60 -20.86 -9.00 8.90
CA ARG A 60 -20.57 -8.25 10.14
C ARG A 60 -21.22 -6.88 10.10
N LYS A 61 -21.96 -6.52 11.14
CA LYS A 61 -22.40 -5.13 11.34
C LYS A 61 -21.17 -4.28 11.63
N LEU A 62 -20.83 -3.38 10.72
CA LEU A 62 -19.82 -2.36 10.96
C LEU A 62 -20.23 -1.52 12.17
N PRO A 63 -19.30 -1.22 13.09
CA PRO A 63 -19.60 -0.33 14.19
C PRO A 63 -19.88 1.07 13.63
N SER A 64 -21.15 1.49 13.68
CA SER A 64 -21.61 2.80 13.22
C SER A 64 -21.18 3.95 14.13
N VAL A 65 -20.67 3.65 15.33
CA VAL A 65 -20.22 4.64 16.31
C VAL A 65 -18.89 4.19 16.90
N VAL A 66 -17.82 4.91 16.57
CA VAL A 66 -16.53 4.78 17.25
C VAL A 66 -16.62 5.54 18.56
N LYS A 67 -16.72 4.83 19.69
CA LYS A 67 -16.69 5.45 21.01
C LYS A 67 -15.25 5.48 21.55
N PRO A 68 -14.76 6.64 22.02
CA PRO A 68 -13.47 6.70 22.68
C PRO A 68 -13.50 5.84 23.94
N ILE A 69 -12.53 4.94 24.06
CA ILE A 69 -12.38 4.05 25.20
C ILE A 69 -11.36 4.68 26.13
N LYS A 70 -11.69 4.77 27.43
CA LYS A 70 -10.71 5.25 28.41
C LYS A 70 -9.52 4.27 28.44
N PRO A 71 -8.28 4.75 28.30
CA PRO A 71 -7.12 3.88 28.33
C PRO A 71 -7.06 3.06 29.62
N LYS A 72 -6.74 1.77 29.50
CA LYS A 72 -6.59 0.87 30.66
C LYS A 72 -5.40 1.24 31.55
N VAL A 73 -4.42 1.90 30.96
CA VAL A 73 -3.22 2.39 31.64
C VAL A 73 -3.31 3.89 31.83
N LYS A 74 -2.80 4.39 32.96
CA LYS A 74 -2.76 5.82 33.26
C LYS A 74 -1.88 6.52 32.22
N THR A 75 -2.53 7.08 31.21
CA THR A 75 -1.88 7.85 30.14
C THR A 75 -2.26 9.31 30.31
N ASN A 76 -1.25 10.18 30.39
CA ASN A 76 -1.45 11.62 30.42
C ASN A 76 -0.65 12.22 29.26
N ALA A 77 -1.36 12.48 28.15
CA ALA A 77 -0.76 13.07 26.96
C ALA A 77 -0.12 14.44 27.24
N GLY A 78 -0.64 15.21 28.20
CA GLY A 78 -0.10 16.51 28.56
C GLY A 78 1.31 16.44 29.16
N VAL A 79 1.59 15.41 29.96
CA VAL A 79 2.94 15.20 30.54
C VAL A 79 3.93 14.85 29.44
N VAL A 80 3.58 13.89 28.57
CA VAL A 80 4.44 13.43 27.48
C VAL A 80 4.73 14.56 26.48
N LEU A 81 3.71 15.35 26.11
CA LEU A 81 3.89 16.49 25.20
C LEU A 81 4.78 17.58 25.82
N ARG A 82 4.74 17.76 27.14
CA ARG A 82 5.60 18.71 27.84
C ARG A 82 7.06 18.26 27.81
N GLU A 83 7.33 16.99 28.13
CA GLU A 83 8.68 16.40 28.04
C GLU A 83 9.26 16.51 26.62
N LEU A 84 8.45 16.25 25.59
CA LEU A 84 8.85 16.38 24.19
C LEU A 84 9.11 17.83 23.76
N ARG A 85 8.47 18.81 24.41
CA ARG A 85 8.69 20.23 24.13
C ARG A 85 9.94 20.73 24.83
N ASP A 86 10.12 20.34 26.09
CA ASP A 86 11.25 20.77 26.92
C ASP A 86 12.56 20.16 26.41
N SER A 87 12.56 18.91 25.94
CA SER A 87 13.73 18.26 25.30
C SER A 87 14.18 18.89 23.98
N ARG A 88 13.41 19.83 23.43
CA ARG A 88 13.72 20.54 22.17
C ARG A 88 14.45 21.87 22.40
N THR A 89 14.59 22.28 23.66
CA THR A 89 15.27 23.52 24.09
C THR A 89 16.59 23.16 24.76
#